data_AF-A0A9P6CN27-F1
#
_entry.id   AF-A0A9P6CN27-F1
#
_cell.length_a   1.000
_cell.length_b   1.000
_cell.length_c   1.000
_cell.angle_alpha   90.00
_cell.angle_beta   90.00
_cell.angle_gamma   90.00
#
_symmetry.space_group_name_H-M   'P 1'
#
loop_
_entity.id
_entity.type
_entity.pdbx_description
1 polymer ?
#
loop_
_entity_poly.entity_id
_entity_poly.type
_entity_poly.pdbx_seq_one_letter_code
_entity_poly.pdbx_strand_id
1 'polypeptide(L)'
;MSFISIIRLIAFCLSLLFAIVTLGLSARWTQASNELLGILYNFEVVALLAATLTLVIIPTLLTVAAIRKNALTSMIAVEIPVLGALWILWLIAAALTADVSGVFYPFGCVDQLGSGVAFCRQFMAIEALSFLNWLLLMVYSIILLTFTLIAQSRGNNVWRLSVNEAVFFLPRATSSPTGQPGIATAPPTIIAAQYQYPPGSAPMQQAAAPQISAYSSQPTPVSYTSYPQV
;
A
#
# COMPACT_ATOMS: atom_id res chain seq x y z
N MET A 1 -3.21 -8.93 -13.75
CA MET A 1 -2.80 -8.31 -12.47
C MET A 1 -1.86 -7.17 -12.80
N SER A 2 -1.99 -6.01 -12.15
CA SER A 2 -1.06 -4.90 -12.36
C SER A 2 0.35 -5.32 -11.92
N PHE A 3 1.39 -4.90 -12.65
CA PHE A 3 2.79 -5.20 -12.33
C PHE A 3 3.14 -4.81 -10.88
N ILE A 4 2.58 -3.69 -10.40
CA ILE A 4 2.80 -3.18 -9.03
C ILE A 4 2.23 -4.15 -7.97
N SER A 5 1.13 -4.84 -8.27
CA SER A 5 0.54 -5.84 -7.38
C SER A 5 1.46 -7.03 -7.15
N ILE A 6 2.22 -7.44 -8.19
CA ILE A 6 3.17 -8.54 -8.10
C ILE A 6 4.37 -8.14 -7.24
N ILE A 7 4.93 -6.94 -7.48
CA ILE A 7 6.01 -6.39 -6.66
C ILE A 7 5.58 -6.29 -5.19
N ARG A 8 4.37 -5.80 -4.93
CA ARG A 8 3.78 -5.70 -3.59
C ARG A 8 3.75 -7.06 -2.89
N LEU A 9 3.24 -8.09 -3.57
CA LEU A 9 3.15 -9.43 -3.00
C LEU A 9 4.54 -9.99 -2.66
N ILE A 10 5.50 -9.87 -3.59
CA ILE A 10 6.87 -10.34 -3.38
C ILE A 10 7.52 -9.61 -2.20
N ALA A 11 7.40 -8.29 -2.15
CA ALA A 11 7.93 -7.48 -1.07
C ALA A 11 7.33 -7.90 0.29
N PHE A 12 6.01 -8.04 0.37
CA PHE A 12 5.34 -8.43 1.62
C PHE A 12 5.68 -9.85 2.06
N CYS A 13 5.77 -10.81 1.14
CA CYS A 13 6.18 -12.18 1.47
C CYS A 13 7.63 -12.24 1.96
N LEU A 14 8.56 -11.54 1.31
CA LEU A 14 9.96 -11.47 1.76
C LEU A 14 10.09 -10.76 3.11
N SER A 15 9.37 -9.66 3.29
CA SER A 15 9.33 -8.92 4.56
C SER A 15 8.82 -9.78 5.71
N LEU A 16 7.76 -10.57 5.47
CA LEU A 16 7.25 -11.54 6.46
C LEU A 16 8.28 -12.62 6.78
N LEU A 17 8.93 -13.19 5.77
CA LEU A 17 9.96 -14.21 5.98
C LEU A 17 11.11 -13.66 6.84
N PHE A 18 11.62 -12.47 6.52
CA PHE A 18 12.65 -11.82 7.30
C PHE A 18 12.18 -11.48 8.71
N ALA A 19 10.93 -11.02 8.88
CA ALA A 19 10.37 -10.74 10.21
C ALA A 19 10.27 -12.00 11.08
N ILE A 20 9.85 -13.16 10.53
CA ILE A 20 9.80 -14.43 11.28
C ILE A 20 11.19 -14.84 11.74
N VAL A 21 12.18 -14.78 10.85
CA VAL A 21 13.56 -15.17 11.16
C VAL A 21 14.15 -14.23 12.22
N THR A 22 13.99 -12.92 12.05
CA THR A 22 14.47 -11.93 13.02
C THR A 22 13.78 -12.09 14.37
N LEU A 23 12.47 -12.38 14.43
CA LEU A 23 11.76 -12.63 15.67
C LEU A 23 12.33 -13.83 16.43
N GLY A 24 12.60 -14.93 15.73
CA GLY A 24 13.18 -16.14 16.36
C GLY A 24 14.60 -15.90 16.86
N LEU A 25 15.42 -15.19 16.08
CA LEU A 25 16.78 -14.86 16.47
C LEU A 25 16.82 -13.88 17.66
N SER A 26 15.99 -12.83 17.64
CA SER A 26 15.93 -11.86 18.74
C SER A 26 15.35 -12.46 20.01
N ALA A 27 14.32 -13.31 19.93
CA ALA A 27 13.77 -14.00 21.09
C ALA A 27 14.80 -14.90 21.78
N ARG A 28 15.58 -15.67 21.00
CA ARG A 28 16.67 -16.49 21.55
C ARG A 28 17.76 -15.63 22.18
N TRP A 29 18.10 -14.51 21.53
CA TRP A 29 19.09 -13.59 22.06
C TRP A 29 18.65 -12.96 23.39
N THR A 30 17.40 -12.50 23.46
CA THR A 30 16.78 -11.95 24.68
C THR A 30 16.73 -12.96 25.82
N GLN A 31 16.48 -14.25 25.52
CA GLN A 31 16.57 -15.28 26.55
C GLN A 31 18.00 -15.37 27.12
N ALA A 32 19.01 -15.38 26.24
CA ALA A 32 20.40 -15.48 26.67
C ALA A 32 20.89 -14.24 27.43
N SER A 33 20.50 -13.03 27.01
CA SER A 33 20.87 -11.78 27.68
C SER A 33 20.22 -11.66 29.06
N ASN A 34 18.96 -12.09 29.19
CA ASN A 34 18.25 -12.12 30.47
C ASN A 34 18.84 -13.15 31.44
N GLU A 35 19.24 -14.34 30.97
CA GLU A 35 19.87 -15.37 31.80
C GLU A 35 21.29 -14.98 32.28
N LEU A 36 22.10 -14.33 31.43
CA LEU A 36 23.48 -13.98 31.79
C LEU A 36 23.60 -12.68 32.60
N LEU A 37 22.86 -11.63 32.21
CA LEU A 37 23.07 -10.28 32.72
C LEU A 37 21.83 -9.71 33.42
N GLY A 38 20.64 -10.29 33.19
CA GLY A 38 19.38 -9.73 33.68
C GLY A 38 19.06 -8.35 33.10
N ILE A 39 19.63 -8.01 31.94
CA ILE A 39 19.47 -6.71 31.28
C ILE A 39 18.89 -6.92 29.88
N LEU A 40 17.87 -6.13 29.54
CA LEU A 40 17.32 -6.02 28.20
C LEU A 40 17.97 -4.87 27.46
N TYR A 41 18.47 -5.13 26.25
CA TYR A 41 19.02 -4.08 25.40
C TYR A 41 17.94 -3.44 24.52
N ASN A 42 18.08 -2.14 24.25
CA ASN A 42 17.10 -1.37 23.48
C ASN A 42 16.86 -1.96 22.07
N PHE A 43 17.91 -2.45 21.40
CA PHE A 43 17.79 -3.01 20.06
C PHE A 43 16.92 -4.29 20.05
N GLU A 44 16.96 -5.10 21.12
CA GLU A 44 16.16 -6.32 21.25
C GLU A 44 14.66 -5.98 21.28
N VAL A 45 14.30 -5.02 22.14
CA VAL A 45 12.92 -4.57 22.30
C VAL A 45 12.38 -4.01 20.99
N VAL A 46 13.16 -3.17 20.30
CA VAL A 46 12.74 -2.58 19.02
C VAL A 46 12.65 -3.64 17.92
N ALA A 47 13.59 -4.59 17.84
CA ALA A 47 13.56 -5.66 16.84
C ALA A 47 12.36 -6.61 17.05
N LEU A 48 12.05 -6.98 18.30
CA LEU A 48 10.86 -7.76 18.65
C LEU A 48 9.57 -7.01 18.28
N LEU A 49 9.49 -5.72 18.59
CA LEU A 49 8.33 -4.88 18.26
C LEU A 49 8.16 -4.73 16.74
N ALA A 50 9.26 -4.52 16.00
CA ALA A 50 9.27 -4.43 14.54
C ALA A 50 8.78 -5.71 13.89
N ALA A 51 9.31 -6.86 14.33
CA ALA A 51 8.94 -8.15 13.80
C ALA A 51 7.47 -8.50 14.11
N THR A 52 7.03 -8.33 15.36
CA THR A 52 5.64 -8.61 15.76
C THR A 52 4.63 -7.72 15.03
N LEU A 53 4.88 -6.40 14.94
CA LEU A 53 4.02 -5.50 14.18
C LEU A 53 4.01 -5.87 12.69
N THR A 54 5.14 -6.25 12.11
CA THR A 54 5.20 -6.70 10.71
C THR A 54 4.33 -7.95 10.48
N LEU A 55 4.40 -8.93 11.39
CA LEU A 55 3.60 -10.15 11.34
C LEU A 55 2.10 -9.93 11.53
N VAL A 56 1.68 -8.85 12.17
CA VAL A 56 0.26 -8.53 12.33
C VAL A 56 -0.23 -7.64 11.20
N ILE A 57 0.49 -6.56 10.91
CA ILE A 57 0.10 -5.52 9.96
C ILE A 57 0.11 -6.06 8.53
N ILE A 58 1.19 -6.69 8.07
CA ILE A 58 1.30 -7.13 6.67
C ILE A 58 0.21 -8.17 6.32
N PRO A 59 -0.02 -9.22 7.13
CA PRO A 59 -1.08 -10.18 6.83
C PRO A 59 -2.47 -9.54 6.93
N THR A 60 -2.67 -8.56 7.80
CA THR A 60 -3.92 -7.78 7.84
C THR A 60 -4.13 -7.01 6.54
N LEU A 61 -3.10 -6.33 6.03
CA LEU A 61 -3.18 -5.62 4.74
C LEU A 61 -3.44 -6.58 3.57
N LEU A 62 -2.79 -7.75 3.54
CA LEU A 62 -3.01 -8.79 2.52
C LEU A 62 -4.41 -9.40 2.60
N THR A 63 -4.86 -9.78 3.80
CA THR A 63 -6.14 -10.46 4.02
C THR A 63 -7.31 -9.53 3.69
N VAL A 64 -7.26 -8.27 4.14
CA VAL A 64 -8.34 -7.33 3.82
C VAL A 64 -8.38 -7.00 2.33
N ALA A 65 -7.21 -6.90 1.68
CA ALA A 65 -7.14 -6.73 0.22
C ALA A 65 -7.71 -7.94 -0.53
N ALA A 66 -7.62 -9.15 0.02
CA ALA A 66 -8.18 -10.36 -0.58
C ALA A 66 -9.70 -10.48 -0.38
N ILE A 67 -10.23 -10.14 0.79
CA ILE A 67 -11.64 -10.36 1.15
C ILE A 67 -12.56 -9.24 0.64
N ARG A 68 -12.15 -7.98 0.76
CA ARG A 68 -13.01 -6.83 0.45
C ARG A 68 -12.41 -5.99 -0.68
N LYS A 69 -12.98 -6.13 -1.88
CA LYS A 69 -12.81 -5.15 -2.97
C LYS A 69 -13.32 -3.79 -2.45
N ASN A 70 -12.50 -2.74 -2.55
CA ASN A 70 -12.76 -1.39 -2.00
C ASN A 70 -12.72 -1.21 -0.46
N ALA A 71 -12.09 -2.09 0.33
CA ALA A 71 -11.91 -1.81 1.75
C ALA A 71 -10.94 -0.64 2.02
N LEU A 72 -11.25 0.17 3.03
CA LEU A 72 -10.45 1.34 3.46
C LEU A 72 -8.98 1.01 3.73
N THR A 73 -8.68 -0.17 4.26
CA THR A 73 -7.30 -0.59 4.54
C THR A 73 -6.49 -0.92 3.28
N SER A 74 -7.15 -1.08 2.13
CA SER A 74 -6.49 -1.23 0.84
C SER A 74 -6.28 0.11 0.12
N MET A 75 -6.71 1.24 0.70
CA MET A 75 -6.45 2.54 0.10
C MET A 75 -4.97 2.89 0.17
N ILE A 76 -4.42 3.34 -0.96
CA ILE A 76 -3.03 3.80 -1.05
C ILE A 76 -2.71 4.85 0.02
N ALA A 77 -3.67 5.72 0.34
CA ALA A 77 -3.54 6.74 1.39
C ALA A 77 -3.28 6.16 2.80
N VAL A 78 -3.75 4.96 3.11
CA VAL A 78 -3.53 4.28 4.40
C VAL A 78 -2.30 3.40 4.34
N GLU A 79 -2.06 2.76 3.19
CA GLU A 79 -0.94 1.85 2.99
C GLU A 79 0.43 2.57 3.09
N ILE A 80 0.57 3.75 2.48
CA ILE A 80 1.83 4.51 2.50
C ILE A 80 2.28 4.89 3.93
N PRO A 81 1.44 5.51 4.79
CA PRO A 81 1.85 5.84 6.16
C PRO A 81 2.16 4.62 7.02
N VAL A 82 1.39 3.53 6.85
CA VAL A 82 1.59 2.30 7.64
C VAL A 82 2.93 1.64 7.28
N LEU A 83 3.23 1.52 5.98
CA LEU A 83 4.54 1.03 5.53
C LEU A 83 5.66 2.00 5.91
N GLY A 84 5.36 3.31 5.86
CA GLY A 84 6.19 4.40 6.36
C GLY A 84 6.71 4.16 7.78
N ALA A 85 5.78 3.99 8.71
CA ALA A 85 6.09 3.70 10.10
C ALA A 85 6.85 2.37 10.25
N LEU A 86 6.47 1.35 9.47
CA LEU A 86 7.09 0.03 9.56
C LEU A 86 8.55 0.06 9.11
N TRP A 87 8.88 0.72 7.98
CA TRP A 87 10.27 0.78 7.53
C TRP A 87 11.14 1.65 8.44
N ILE A 88 10.61 2.74 9.01
CA ILE A 88 11.34 3.56 9.99
C ILE A 88 11.66 2.73 11.23
N LEU A 89 10.72 1.91 11.69
CA LEU A 89 10.92 1.04 12.84
C LEU A 89 12.02 -0.01 12.58
N TRP A 90 12.06 -0.59 11.37
CA TRP A 90 13.15 -1.48 10.94
C TRP A 90 14.50 -0.76 10.83
N LEU A 91 14.52 0.50 10.39
CA LEU A 91 15.73 1.32 10.36
C LEU A 91 16.29 1.57 11.77
N ILE A 92 15.42 1.89 12.74
CA ILE A 92 15.82 2.08 14.14
C ILE A 92 16.37 0.76 14.70
N ALA A 93 15.71 -0.37 14.46
CA ALA A 93 16.20 -1.68 14.88
C ALA A 93 17.60 -1.97 14.30
N ALA A 94 17.79 -1.72 13.01
CA ALA A 94 19.08 -1.92 12.34
C ALA A 94 20.17 -1.00 12.90
N ALA A 95 19.88 0.30 13.06
CA ALA A 95 20.84 1.28 13.57
C ALA A 95 21.28 0.97 15.01
N LEU A 96 20.33 0.61 15.88
CA LEU A 96 20.64 0.23 17.26
C LEU A 96 21.44 -1.09 17.33
N THR A 97 21.14 -2.04 16.44
CA THR A 97 21.90 -3.30 16.37
C THR A 97 23.33 -3.03 15.88
N ALA A 98 23.51 -2.16 14.89
CA ALA A 98 24.83 -1.78 14.36
C ALA A 98 25.69 -1.00 15.37
N ASP A 99 25.09 -0.12 16.16
CA ASP A 99 25.80 0.59 17.24
C ASP A 99 26.37 -0.40 18.27
N VAL A 100 25.54 -1.36 18.68
CA VAL A 100 25.94 -2.44 19.58
C VAL A 100 26.95 -3.37 18.90
N SER A 101 26.83 -3.65 17.60
CA SER A 101 27.77 -4.51 16.86
C SER A 101 29.18 -3.94 16.87
N GLY A 102 29.33 -2.62 16.72
CA GLY A 102 30.62 -1.94 16.78
C GLY A 102 31.32 -2.03 18.13
N VAL A 103 30.55 -2.13 19.22
CA VAL A 103 31.09 -2.25 20.59
C VAL A 103 31.42 -3.70 20.94
N PHE A 104 30.53 -4.65 20.64
CA PHE A 104 30.72 -6.05 21.00
C PHE A 104 31.65 -6.81 20.04
N TYR A 105 31.66 -6.43 18.75
CA TYR A 105 32.35 -7.15 17.68
C TYR A 105 33.10 -6.20 16.74
N PRO A 106 34.06 -5.39 17.23
CA PRO A 106 34.76 -4.38 16.43
C PRO A 106 35.55 -4.96 15.23
N PHE A 107 36.01 -6.21 15.34
CA PHE A 107 36.73 -6.94 14.29
C PHE A 107 35.86 -8.05 13.65
N GLY A 108 34.54 -7.99 13.85
CA GLY A 108 33.60 -9.01 13.42
C GLY A 108 33.70 -10.30 14.25
N CYS A 109 33.40 -11.44 13.62
CA CYS A 109 33.31 -12.74 14.30
C CYS A 109 34.61 -13.58 14.23
N VAL A 110 35.76 -12.98 13.93
CA VAL A 110 37.01 -13.72 13.61
C VAL A 110 37.71 -14.24 14.87
N ASP A 111 37.64 -13.50 15.98
CA ASP A 111 38.47 -13.77 17.18
C ASP A 111 37.73 -14.55 18.28
N GLN A 112 36.49 -14.97 18.04
CA GLN A 112 35.68 -15.70 19.01
C GLN A 112 36.00 -17.21 18.94
N LEU A 113 36.24 -17.87 20.09
CA LEU A 113 36.32 -19.33 20.17
C LEU A 113 35.05 -19.92 20.80
N GLY A 114 34.64 -21.10 20.31
CA GLY A 114 33.52 -21.86 20.88
C GLY A 114 32.15 -21.24 20.62
N SER A 115 31.32 -21.17 21.67
CA SER A 115 29.92 -20.70 21.60
C SER A 115 29.78 -19.25 21.14
N GLY A 116 30.80 -18.42 21.35
CA GLY A 116 30.81 -17.00 20.97
C GLY A 116 30.65 -16.76 19.46
N VAL A 117 31.18 -17.64 18.61
CA VAL A 117 31.05 -17.53 17.14
C VAL A 117 29.60 -17.68 16.70
N ALA A 118 28.88 -18.63 17.31
CA ALA A 118 27.49 -18.89 16.97
C ALA A 118 26.59 -17.71 17.35
N PHE A 119 26.85 -17.08 18.50
CA PHE A 119 26.15 -15.86 18.92
C PHE A 119 26.49 -14.68 17.99
N CYS A 120 27.77 -14.43 17.70
CA CYS A 120 28.17 -13.35 16.81
C CYS A 120 27.50 -13.46 15.42
N ARG A 121 27.42 -14.66 14.84
CA ARG A 121 26.74 -14.88 13.55
C ARG A 121 25.24 -14.62 13.61
N GLN A 122 24.58 -14.99 14.71
CA GLN A 122 23.16 -14.69 14.90
C GLN A 122 22.91 -13.19 15.03
N PHE A 123 23.78 -12.50 15.76
CA PHE A 123 23.73 -11.05 15.93
C PHE A 123 23.89 -10.31 14.59
N MET A 124 24.92 -10.66 13.82
CA MET A 124 25.14 -10.13 12.47
C MET A 124 23.97 -10.44 11.52
N ALA A 125 23.31 -11.60 11.68
CA ALA A 125 22.12 -11.94 10.91
C ALA A 125 20.92 -11.05 11.26
N ILE A 126 20.69 -10.73 12.54
CA ILE A 126 19.64 -9.79 12.97
C ILE A 126 19.88 -8.41 12.36
N GLU A 127 21.12 -7.92 12.40
CA GLU A 127 21.51 -6.63 11.82
C GLU A 127 21.21 -6.59 10.31
N ALA A 128 21.75 -7.57 9.57
CA ALA A 128 21.60 -7.65 8.12
C ALA A 128 20.14 -7.80 7.69
N LEU A 129 19.37 -8.68 8.35
CA LEU A 129 17.95 -8.87 8.04
C LEU A 129 17.13 -7.63 8.34
N SER A 130 17.48 -6.87 9.39
CA SER A 130 16.81 -5.61 9.71
C SER A 130 17.04 -4.54 8.64
N PHE A 131 18.30 -4.39 8.17
CA PHE A 131 18.61 -3.51 7.03
C PHE A 131 17.91 -3.94 5.74
N LEU A 132 17.89 -5.23 5.44
CA LEU A 132 17.21 -5.75 4.25
C LEU A 132 15.71 -5.48 4.30
N ASN A 133 15.07 -5.66 5.46
CA ASN A 133 13.64 -5.42 5.60
C ASN A 133 13.32 -3.92 5.50
N TRP A 134 14.14 -3.07 6.13
CA TRP A 134 14.06 -1.61 5.97
C TRP A 134 14.14 -1.21 4.50
N LEU A 135 15.19 -1.63 3.79
CA LEU A 135 15.43 -1.26 2.39
C LEU A 135 14.26 -1.71 1.50
N LEU A 136 13.81 -2.95 1.69
CA LEU A 136 12.75 -3.55 0.91
C LEU A 136 11.42 -2.77 1.07
N LEU A 137 11.03 -2.46 2.31
CA LEU A 137 9.81 -1.70 2.59
C LEU A 137 9.92 -0.25 2.14
N MET A 138 11.10 0.37 2.29
CA MET A 138 11.38 1.74 1.85
C MET A 138 11.28 1.86 0.33
N VAL A 139 11.99 1.00 -0.42
CA VAL A 139 11.97 1.00 -1.88
C VAL A 139 10.55 0.79 -2.40
N TYR A 140 9.82 -0.17 -1.85
CA TYR A 140 8.42 -0.38 -2.22
C TYR A 140 7.55 0.86 -1.95
N SER A 141 7.70 1.49 -0.77
CA SER A 141 6.95 2.69 -0.39
C SER A 141 7.24 3.87 -1.32
N ILE A 142 8.51 4.08 -1.70
CA ILE A 142 8.92 5.14 -2.63
C ILE A 142 8.33 4.89 -4.01
N ILE A 143 8.44 3.66 -4.54
CA ILE A 143 7.86 3.29 -5.82
C ILE A 143 6.36 3.58 -5.82
N LEU A 144 5.63 3.13 -4.79
CA LEU A 144 4.20 3.34 -4.65
C LEU A 144 3.85 4.84 -4.59
N LEU A 145 4.60 5.62 -3.81
CA LEU A 145 4.40 7.06 -3.70
C LEU A 145 4.63 7.76 -5.05
N THR A 146 5.73 7.47 -5.74
CA THR A 146 6.05 8.07 -7.05
C THR A 146 4.98 7.78 -8.08
N PHE A 147 4.53 6.52 -8.20
CA PHE A 147 3.44 6.17 -9.13
C PHE A 147 2.12 6.86 -8.77
N THR A 148 1.83 6.99 -7.48
CA THR A 148 0.62 7.69 -6.99
C THR A 148 0.66 9.17 -7.34
N LEU A 149 1.80 9.84 -7.14
CA LEU A 149 1.99 11.25 -7.49
C LEU A 149 1.88 11.49 -9.01
N ILE A 150 2.45 10.61 -9.83
CA ILE A 150 2.35 10.70 -11.30
C ILE A 150 0.90 10.50 -11.77
N ALA A 151 0.16 9.56 -11.18
CA ALA A 151 -1.24 9.36 -11.55
C ALA A 151 -2.12 10.53 -11.08
N GLN A 152 -1.84 11.10 -9.91
CA GLN A 152 -2.52 12.29 -9.40
C GLN A 152 -2.27 13.51 -10.29
N SER A 153 -1.04 13.73 -10.79
CA SER A 153 -0.73 14.85 -11.68
C SER A 153 -1.44 14.74 -13.04
N ARG A 154 -1.84 13.53 -13.45
CA ARG A 154 -2.69 13.27 -14.64
C ARG A 154 -4.19 13.48 -14.39
N GLY A 155 -4.59 13.84 -13.17
CA GLY A 155 -5.98 14.07 -12.79
C GLY A 155 -6.77 12.82 -12.43
N ASN A 156 -6.11 11.68 -12.20
CA ASN A 156 -6.75 10.46 -11.71
C ASN A 156 -6.75 10.45 -10.18
N ASN A 157 -7.91 10.26 -9.55
CA ASN A 157 -8.02 10.19 -8.08
C ASN A 157 -7.62 8.80 -7.58
N VAL A 158 -6.31 8.58 -7.39
CA VAL A 158 -5.74 7.28 -7.02
C VAL A 158 -5.68 7.02 -5.51
N TRP A 159 -5.76 8.05 -4.67
CA TRP A 159 -5.57 7.94 -3.22
C TRP A 159 -6.58 7.01 -2.52
N ARG A 160 -7.79 6.94 -3.06
CA ARG A 160 -8.89 6.11 -2.53
C ARG A 160 -9.02 4.76 -3.22
N LEU A 161 -8.19 4.47 -4.22
CA LEU A 161 -8.22 3.22 -4.96
C LEU A 161 -7.27 2.21 -4.33
N SER A 162 -7.58 0.93 -4.51
CA SER A 162 -6.65 -0.16 -4.21
C SER A 162 -5.50 -0.16 -5.21
N VAL A 163 -4.30 -0.54 -4.78
CA VAL A 163 -3.13 -0.77 -5.67
C VAL A 163 -3.47 -1.74 -6.82
N ASN A 164 -4.37 -2.70 -6.57
CA ASN A 164 -4.78 -3.68 -7.58
C ASN A 164 -5.73 -3.10 -8.64
N GLU A 165 -6.44 -2.03 -8.32
CA GLU A 165 -7.47 -1.40 -9.15
C GLU A 165 -6.96 -0.09 -9.79
N ALA A 166 -5.91 0.51 -9.22
CA ALA A 166 -5.34 1.75 -9.70
C ALA A 166 -4.70 1.55 -11.09
N VAL A 167 -5.19 2.33 -12.05
CA VAL A 167 -4.62 2.37 -13.40
C VAL A 167 -3.70 3.57 -13.52
N PHE A 168 -2.40 3.33 -13.35
CA PHE A 168 -1.39 4.39 -13.32
C PHE A 168 -1.04 4.96 -14.70
N PHE A 169 -1.26 4.19 -15.77
CA PHE A 169 -0.73 4.51 -17.10
C PHE A 169 -1.76 4.94 -18.15
N LEU A 170 -3.07 4.87 -17.86
CA LEU A 170 -4.07 5.30 -18.83
C LEU A 170 -4.14 6.84 -18.90
N PRO A 171 -4.19 7.44 -20.10
CA PRO A 171 -4.58 8.83 -20.28
C PRO A 171 -5.95 9.06 -19.63
N ARG A 172 -6.17 10.24 -19.06
CA ARG A 172 -7.41 10.63 -18.37
C ARG A 172 -8.60 10.11 -19.18
N ALA A 173 -9.29 9.09 -18.65
CA ALA A 173 -10.58 8.72 -19.19
C ALA A 173 -11.42 9.97 -19.02
N THR A 174 -11.73 10.64 -20.12
CA THR A 174 -12.79 11.64 -20.16
C THR A 174 -13.98 10.96 -19.53
N SER A 175 -14.29 11.34 -18.30
CA SER A 175 -15.43 10.84 -17.56
C SER A 175 -16.66 11.10 -18.41
N SER A 176 -17.09 10.10 -19.19
CA SER A 176 -18.44 10.08 -19.71
C SER A 176 -19.32 10.01 -18.47
N PRO A 177 -20.18 11.01 -18.23
CA PRO A 177 -21.03 11.04 -17.06
C PRO A 177 -22.14 10.02 -17.27
N THR A 178 -21.85 8.75 -17.03
CA THR A 178 -22.88 7.71 -17.08
C THR A 178 -23.31 7.41 -15.66
N GLY A 179 -24.11 8.32 -15.12
CA GLY A 179 -25.17 7.91 -14.21
C GLY A 179 -26.16 7.10 -15.04
N GLN A 180 -26.02 5.78 -15.06
CA GLN A 180 -27.14 4.91 -15.42
C GLN A 180 -26.97 3.53 -14.78
N PRO A 181 -27.91 3.07 -13.94
CA PRO A 181 -27.97 1.70 -13.49
C PRO A 181 -28.40 0.82 -14.68
N GLY A 182 -27.42 0.14 -15.28
CA GLY A 182 -27.63 -0.79 -16.39
C GLY A 182 -28.25 -2.10 -15.91
N ILE A 183 -29.52 -2.27 -16.28
CA ILE A 183 -30.28 -3.52 -16.26
C ILE A 183 -29.58 -4.56 -17.14
N ALA A 184 -29.74 -5.82 -16.74
CA ALA A 184 -29.13 -7.01 -17.32
C ALA A 184 -29.28 -7.17 -18.84
N THR A 185 -28.16 -7.56 -19.46
CA THR A 185 -28.00 -8.52 -20.58
C THR A 185 -28.89 -8.43 -21.81
N ALA A 186 -28.28 -8.01 -22.94
CA ALA A 186 -28.54 -8.57 -24.27
C ALA A 186 -27.20 -8.70 -25.06
N PRO A 187 -27.07 -9.66 -26.01
CA PRO A 187 -25.79 -10.05 -26.62
C PRO A 187 -25.29 -9.10 -27.72
N PRO A 188 -24.02 -9.22 -28.17
CA PRO A 188 -23.31 -8.19 -28.92
C PRO A 188 -23.63 -8.22 -30.42
N THR A 189 -24.03 -7.08 -30.97
CA THR A 189 -24.05 -6.84 -32.41
C THR A 189 -22.76 -6.14 -32.82
N ILE A 190 -21.98 -6.80 -33.68
CA ILE A 190 -20.77 -6.31 -34.32
C ILE A 190 -21.19 -5.21 -35.30
N ILE A 191 -20.74 -3.96 -35.10
CA ILE A 191 -20.96 -2.89 -36.07
C ILE A 191 -19.62 -2.48 -36.66
N ALA A 192 -19.46 -2.83 -37.93
CA ALA A 192 -18.39 -2.43 -38.81
C ALA A 192 -18.37 -0.90 -39.02
N ALA A 193 -17.18 -0.35 -39.17
CA ALA A 193 -16.94 1.04 -39.50
C ALA A 193 -17.63 1.42 -40.82
N GLN A 194 -18.49 2.45 -40.79
CA GLN A 194 -18.97 3.10 -42.00
C GLN A 194 -18.44 4.53 -42.11
N TYR A 195 -17.91 4.79 -43.29
CA TYR A 195 -17.37 6.06 -43.77
C TYR A 195 -18.46 7.13 -43.87
N GLN A 196 -18.11 8.34 -43.45
CA GLN A 196 -18.93 9.54 -43.48
C GLN A 196 -18.69 10.31 -44.79
N TYR A 197 -19.76 10.65 -45.51
CA TYR A 197 -19.76 11.56 -46.67
C TYR A 197 -20.77 12.71 -46.44
N PRO A 198 -20.55 13.93 -47.00
CA PRO A 198 -21.26 15.15 -46.62
C PRO A 198 -22.32 15.58 -47.69
N PRO A 199 -22.91 16.80 -47.62
CA PRO A 199 -24.29 17.06 -47.20
C PRO A 199 -25.26 17.34 -48.37
N GLY A 200 -26.52 16.93 -48.23
CA GLY A 200 -27.59 17.21 -49.19
C GLY A 200 -28.90 17.59 -48.50
N SER A 201 -29.38 18.80 -48.79
CA SER A 201 -30.59 19.43 -48.27
C SER A 201 -31.89 18.87 -48.87
N ALA A 202 -32.91 18.59 -48.07
CA ALA A 202 -34.33 18.83 -48.36
C ALA A 202 -35.23 18.61 -47.12
N PRO A 203 -36.34 19.37 -46.95
CA PRO A 203 -37.23 19.31 -45.79
C PRO A 203 -38.51 18.49 -46.06
N MET A 204 -39.07 17.82 -45.05
CA MET A 204 -40.53 17.66 -44.85
C MET A 204 -40.91 16.89 -43.57
N GLN A 205 -41.84 17.51 -42.83
CA GLN A 205 -43.04 16.96 -42.16
C GLN A 205 -42.95 15.65 -41.34
N GLN A 206 -43.11 15.68 -40.01
CA GLN A 206 -44.36 15.83 -39.24
C GLN A 206 -44.91 14.47 -38.77
N ALA A 207 -44.84 14.20 -37.46
CA ALA A 207 -45.91 13.56 -36.69
C ALA A 207 -45.54 13.58 -35.19
N ALA A 208 -46.36 14.28 -34.41
CA ALA A 208 -46.28 14.37 -32.96
C ALA A 208 -46.73 13.06 -32.31
N ALA A 209 -46.05 12.65 -31.23
CA ALA A 209 -46.53 11.63 -30.29
C ALA A 209 -46.44 12.20 -28.85
N PRO A 210 -47.41 11.89 -27.98
CA PRO A 210 -47.65 12.62 -26.74
C PRO A 210 -46.62 12.33 -25.64
N GLN A 211 -46.32 13.39 -24.88
CA GLN A 211 -45.47 13.39 -23.70
C GLN A 211 -46.10 12.58 -22.56
N ILE A 212 -45.31 11.69 -21.95
CA ILE A 212 -45.61 11.13 -20.64
C ILE A 212 -44.70 11.83 -19.63
N SER A 213 -45.32 12.71 -18.86
CA SER A 213 -44.77 13.40 -17.70
C SER A 213 -44.38 12.42 -16.60
N ALA A 214 -43.15 12.47 -16.11
CA ALA A 214 -42.75 11.82 -14.86
C ALA A 214 -41.82 12.73 -14.06
N TYR A 215 -42.43 13.38 -13.06
CA TYR A 215 -41.91 13.89 -11.79
C TYR A 215 -40.44 14.36 -11.71
N SER A 216 -40.28 15.70 -11.73
CA SER A 216 -39.13 16.40 -11.18
C SER A 216 -39.23 16.48 -9.65
N SER A 217 -38.30 15.86 -8.92
CA SER A 217 -38.07 16.15 -7.50
C SER A 217 -37.07 17.31 -7.38
N GLN A 218 -37.60 18.45 -6.96
CA GLN A 218 -36.93 19.72 -6.74
C GLN A 218 -36.14 19.69 -5.41
N PRO A 219 -34.84 20.05 -5.37
CA PRO A 219 -34.13 20.26 -4.11
C PRO A 219 -34.45 21.64 -3.52
N THR A 220 -34.80 21.66 -2.23
CA THR A 220 -34.93 22.85 -1.39
C THR A 220 -33.59 23.60 -1.25
N PRO A 221 -33.54 24.93 -1.43
CA PRO A 221 -32.37 25.73 -1.09
C PRO A 221 -32.29 25.96 0.42
N VAL A 222 -31.12 25.67 1.00
CA VAL A 222 -30.79 25.96 2.41
C VAL A 222 -30.37 27.42 2.51
N SER A 223 -31.12 28.21 3.28
CA SER A 223 -30.80 29.61 3.59
C SER A 223 -29.64 29.70 4.58
N TYR A 224 -28.60 30.45 4.22
CA TYR A 224 -27.50 30.83 5.12
C TYR A 224 -27.96 31.96 6.05
N THR A 225 -27.81 31.75 7.35
CA THR A 225 -28.06 32.75 8.39
C THR A 225 -26.77 33.54 8.61
N SER A 226 -26.82 34.84 8.39
CA SER A 226 -25.75 35.81 8.65
C SER A 226 -25.49 35.96 10.16
N TYR A 227 -24.23 35.90 10.58
CA TYR A 227 -23.81 36.31 11.93
C TYR A 227 -23.54 37.83 11.99
N PRO A 228 -23.83 38.49 13.12
CA PRO A 228 -23.59 39.91 13.31
C PRO A 228 -22.11 40.19 13.68
N GLN A 229 -21.64 41.33 13.20
CA GLN A 229 -20.39 41.97 13.59
C GLN A 229 -20.56 42.62 14.98
N VAL A 230 -19.63 42.35 15.88
CA VAL A 230 -19.26 43.24 17.00
C VAL A 230 -17.75 43.24 17.10
#